data_AF-X1K3Q2-F1
#
_entry.id   AF-X1K3Q2-F1
#
_cell.length_a   1.000
_cell.length_b   1.000
_cell.length_c   1.000
_cell.angle_alpha   90.00
_cell.angle_beta   90.00
_cell.angle_gamma   90.00
#
_symmetry.space_group_name_H-M   'P 1'
#
loop_
_entity.id
_entity.type
_entity.pdbx_description
1 polymer ?
#
loop_
_entity_poly.entity_id
_entity_poly.type
_entity_poly.pdbx_seq_one_letter_code
_entity_poly.pdbx_strand_id
1 'polypeptide(L)' 'MGSVKDLTVIEKPLKNKSGRGRFIFSDRYSVFDWGEMPDHIPNKGKSLC' A
#
# COMPACT_ATOMS: atom_id res chain seq x y z
N MET A 1 1.72 -6.65 4.25
CA MET A 1 1.45 -6.22 2.87
C MET A 1 -0.03 -5.89 2.80
N GLY A 2 -0.41 -4.66 2.47
CA GLY A 2 -1.83 -4.28 2.44
C GLY A 2 -2.47 -4.71 1.13
N SER A 3 -3.77 -5.01 1.16
CA SER A 3 -4.50 -5.47 -0.03
C SER A 3 -4.31 -4.53 -1.25
N VAL A 4 -4.35 -3.21 -1.03
CA VAL A 4 -4.25 -2.19 -2.11
C VAL A 4 -3.01 -1.30 -2.05
N LYS A 5 -2.17 -1.47 -1.02
CA LYS A 5 -1.01 -0.59 -0.80
C LYS A 5 0.11 -1.29 -0.06
N ASP A 6 1.33 -0.93 -0.40
CA ASP A 6 2.54 -1.37 0.28
C ASP A 6 3.14 -0.23 1.11
N LEU A 7 3.73 -0.56 2.26
CA LEU A 7 4.41 0.39 3.13
C LEU A 7 5.92 0.14 3.04
N THR A 8 6.66 1.14 2.57
CA THR A 8 8.12 1.16 2.66
C THR A 8 8.55 2.06 3.82
N VAL A 9 9.32 1.51 4.74
CA VAL A 9 9.91 2.29 5.84
C VAL A 9 11.17 2.97 5.33
N ILE A 10 11.15 4.29 5.24
CA ILE A 10 12.31 5.12 4.85
C ILE A 10 13.19 5.38 6.07
N GLU A 11 12.58 5.72 7.20
CA GLU A 11 13.25 5.92 8.48
C GLU A 11 12.51 5.14 9.55
N LYS A 12 13.24 4.28 10.28
CA LYS A 12 12.65 3.50 11.37
C LYS A 12 12.29 4.42 12.54
N PRO A 13 11.19 4.14 13.26
CA PRO A 13 10.89 4.83 14.49
C PRO A 13 11.96 4.54 15.56
N LEU A 14 12.17 5.50 16.45
CA LEU A 14 12.97 5.37 17.68
C LEU A 14 12.06 5.59 18.89
N LYS A 15 12.56 5.29 20.10
CA LYS A 15 11.80 5.35 21.35
C LYS A 15 11.02 6.66 21.54
N ASN A 16 11.59 7.79 21.13
CA ASN A 16 11.01 9.12 21.27
C ASN A 16 10.87 9.87 19.93
N LYS A 17 10.91 9.18 18.79
CA LYS A 17 10.82 9.80 17.47
C LYS A 17 10.07 8.90 16.49
N SER A 18 9.04 9.45 15.84
CA SER A 18 8.32 8.75 14.78
C SER A 18 9.24 8.45 13.59
N GLY A 19 9.01 7.29 12.97
CA GLY A 19 9.64 6.96 11.70
C GLY A 19 8.99 7.69 10.52
N ARG A 20 9.56 7.49 9.33
CA ARG A 20 8.99 7.97 8.07
C ARG A 20 8.73 6.80 7.16
N GLY A 21 7.51 6.69 6.68
CA GLY A 21 7.08 5.67 5.73
C GLY A 21 6.53 6.28 4.46
N ARG A 22 6.51 5.50 3.39
CA ARG A 22 5.84 5.82 2.14
C ARG A 22 4.85 4.72 1.80
N PHE A 23 3.63 5.11 1.47
CA PHE A 23 2.67 4.20 0.85
C PHE A 23 2.88 4.19 -0.67
N ILE A 24 2.89 2.99 -1.24
CA ILE A 24 2.89 2.76 -2.68
C ILE A 24 1.54 2.15 -3.01
N PHE A 25 0.71 2.87 -3.77
CA PHE A 25 -0.59 2.36 -4.22
C PHE A 25 -0.37 1.40 -5.39
N SER A 26 -0.96 0.21 -5.28
CA SER A 26 -0.83 -0.83 -6.30
C SER A 26 -2.05 -0.88 -7.22
N ASP A 27 -1.89 -1.61 -8.31
CA ASP A 27 -2.96 -1.95 -9.25
C ASP A 27 -3.88 -3.08 -8.72
N ARG A 28 -3.61 -3.58 -7.51
CA ARG A 28 -4.42 -4.58 -6.81
C ARG A 28 -5.73 -3.96 -6.33
N TYR A 29 -6.77 -4.78 -6.24
CA TYR A 29 -8.06 -4.41 -5.66
C TYR A 29 -8.62 -5.54 -4.81
N SER A 30 -9.60 -5.19 -3.97
CA SER A 30 -10.34 -6.10 -3.10
C SER A 30 -11.80 -5.71 -3.15
N VAL A 31 -12.66 -6.71 -3.17
CA VAL A 31 -14.11 -6.56 -3.11
C VAL A 31 -14.61 -7.42 -1.98
N PHE A 32 -15.60 -6.94 -1.21
CA PHE A 32 -16.20 -7.68 -0.08
C PHE A 32 -15.18 -8.26 0.92
N ASP A 33 -14.13 -7.48 1.24
CA ASP A 33 -13.07 -7.87 2.19
C ASP A 33 -12.33 -9.18 1.86
N TRP A 34 -12.40 -9.65 0.62
CA TRP A 34 -11.77 -10.90 0.19
C TRP A 34 -10.23 -10.89 0.26
N GLY A 35 -9.61 -9.71 0.19
CA GLY A 35 -8.17 -9.57 0.00
C GLY A 35 -7.83 -9.29 -1.46
N GLU A 36 -6.60 -9.57 -1.87
CA GLU A 36 -6.16 -9.31 -3.24
C GLU A 36 -6.91 -10.21 -4.25
N MET A 37 -7.48 -9.59 -5.27
CA MET A 37 -8.06 -10.28 -6.43
C MET A 37 -6.95 -10.83 -7.35
N PRO A 38 -7.19 -11.95 -8.06
CA PRO A 38 -6.18 -12.54 -8.95
C PRO A 38 -5.84 -11.64 -10.14
N ASP A 39 -6.80 -10.83 -10.59
CA ASP A 39 -6.61 -9.86 -11.66
C ASP A 39 -6.14 -8.52 -11.11
N HIS A 40 -5.39 -7.77 -11.92
CA HIS A 40 -4.96 -6.42 -11.62
C HIS A 40 -5.66 -5.42 -12.54
N ILE A 41 -5.97 -4.23 -12.03
CA ILE A 41 -6.55 -3.13 -12.82
C ILE A 41 -5.42 -2.20 -13.24
N PRO A 42 -5.00 -2.19 -14.53
CA PRO A 42 -3.83 -1.43 -14.95
C PRO A 42 -3.94 0.05 -14.63
N ASN A 43 -2.87 0.62 -14.05
CA ASN A 43 -2.74 2.03 -13.65
C ASN A 43 -3.67 2.48 -12.52
N LYS A 44 -4.45 1.60 -11.89
CA LYS A 44 -5.27 1.96 -10.73
C LYS A 44 -4.45 2.61 -9.62
N GLY A 45 -3.28 2.07 -9.30
CA GLY A 45 -2.42 2.60 -8.24
C GLY A 45 -1.96 4.03 -8.55
N LYS A 46 -1.64 4.30 -9.83
CA LYS A 46 -1.22 5.63 -10.29
C LYS A 46 -2.34 6.66 -10.19
N SER A 47 -3.59 6.26 -10.46
CA SER A 47 -4.74 7.16 -10.38
C SER A 47 -5.15 7.56 -8.96
N LEU A 48 -4.59 6.93 -7.92
CA LEU A 48 -4.88 7.21 -6.51
C LEU A 48 -3.90 8.21 -5.88
N CYS A 49 -2.92 8.73 -6.64
CA CYS A 49 -1.87 9.63 -6.18
C CYS A 49 -1.74 10.90 -7.01
#